data_AF-A0A1W6MTN9-F1
#
_entry.id   AF-A0A1W6MTN9-F1
#
_cell.length_a   1.000
_cell.length_b   1.000
_cell.length_c   1.000
_cell.angle_alpha   90.00
_cell.angle_beta   90.00
_cell.angle_gamma   90.00
#
_symmetry.space_group_name_H-M   'P 1'
#
loop_
_entity.id
_entity.type
_entity.pdbx_description
1 polymer ?
#
loop_
_entity_poly.entity_id
_entity_poly.type
_entity_poly.pdbx_seq_one_letter_code
_entity_poly.pdbx_strand_id
1 'polypeptide(L)'
;MRSRTSFLLLAAASLLYTGTVAQAASLSCADFRQNPDGSWTPVRRSVVVGPRGPFSVEPGEVFHVQLQGTTNYGANIAESLNARCR
;
A
#
# COMPACT_ATOMS: atom_id res chain seq x y z
N MET A 1 39.78 -4.33 -50.73
CA MET A 1 39.50 -3.20 -49.81
C MET A 1 38.43 -3.64 -48.82
N ARG A 2 38.80 -3.85 -47.55
CA ARG A 2 37.88 -4.24 -46.47
C ARG A 2 37.62 -3.00 -45.62
N SER A 3 36.38 -2.54 -45.53
CA SER A 3 35.97 -1.58 -44.51
C SER A 3 34.80 -2.18 -43.74
N ARG A 4 35.08 -2.55 -42.50
CA ARG A 4 34.11 -3.00 -41.50
C ARG A 4 33.88 -1.83 -40.53
N THR A 5 32.78 -1.95 -39.78
CA THR A 5 32.53 -1.30 -38.47
C THR A 5 32.17 0.19 -38.52
N SER A 6 31.15 0.71 -37.85
CA SER A 6 30.39 0.22 -36.70
C SER A 6 28.98 0.82 -36.69
N PHE A 7 27.96 -0.02 -36.53
CA PHE A 7 26.63 0.41 -36.10
C PHE A 7 26.69 0.68 -34.60
N LEU A 8 26.60 1.95 -34.20
CA LEU A 8 26.41 2.35 -32.81
C LEU A 8 24.97 2.04 -32.40
N LEU A 9 24.81 0.95 -31.65
CA LEU A 9 23.56 0.58 -30.96
C LEU A 9 23.35 1.53 -29.77
N LEU A 10 22.33 2.39 -29.88
CA LEU A 10 21.77 3.13 -28.76
C LEU A 10 20.93 2.16 -27.91
N ALA A 11 21.46 1.74 -26.77
CA ALA A 11 20.71 1.01 -25.76
C ALA A 11 19.83 2.01 -24.97
N ALA A 12 18.52 2.02 -25.25
CA ALA A 12 17.55 2.71 -24.41
C ALA A 12 17.24 1.85 -23.18
N ALA A 13 17.77 2.22 -22.02
CA ALA A 13 17.44 1.59 -20.74
C ALA A 13 16.14 2.19 -20.19
N SER A 14 15.01 1.57 -20.50
CA SER A 14 13.72 1.87 -19.87
C SER A 14 13.74 1.35 -18.43
N LEU A 15 13.96 2.24 -17.46
CA LEU A 15 13.74 1.96 -16.04
C LEU A 15 12.23 1.78 -15.81
N LEU A 16 11.78 0.53 -15.78
CA LEU A 16 10.44 0.20 -15.28
C LEU A 16 10.43 0.45 -13.77
N TYR A 17 9.90 1.60 -13.37
CA TYR A 17 9.64 1.92 -11.97
C TYR A 17 8.44 1.09 -11.51
N THR A 18 8.69 -0.15 -11.06
CA THR A 18 7.68 -0.91 -10.31
C THR A 18 7.51 -0.24 -8.95
N GLY A 19 6.56 0.70 -8.86
CA GLY A 19 6.16 1.27 -7.59
C GLY A 19 5.55 0.18 -6.71
N THR A 20 6.33 -0.34 -5.78
CA THR A 20 5.79 -1.19 -4.71
C THR A 20 4.97 -0.30 -3.80
N VAL A 21 3.65 -0.47 -3.79
CA VAL A 21 2.81 0.02 -2.69
C VAL A 21 3.36 -0.61 -1.41
N ALA A 22 3.95 0.20 -0.52
CA ALA A 22 4.45 -0.26 0.77
C ALA A 22 3.26 -0.84 1.55
N GLN A 23 3.16 -2.17 1.52
CA GLN A 23 2.09 -2.90 2.15
C GLN A 23 2.16 -2.67 3.66
N ALA A 24 1.00 -2.37 4.24
CA ALA A 24 0.79 -2.23 5.68
C ALA A 24 0.97 -3.59 6.37
N ALA A 25 2.22 -4.04 6.43
CA ALA A 25 2.63 -5.39 6.82
C ALA A 25 2.30 -5.74 8.29
N SER A 26 1.88 -4.76 9.11
CA SER A 26 1.49 -4.98 10.50
C SER A 26 -0.02 -5.00 10.77
N LEU A 27 -0.88 -4.90 9.74
CA LEU A 27 -2.32 -5.01 9.95
C LEU A 27 -2.70 -6.47 10.29
N SER A 28 -3.14 -6.69 11.54
CA SER A 28 -3.69 -7.96 12.01
C SER A 28 -5.21 -7.93 11.96
N CYS A 29 -5.85 -8.94 11.38
CA CYS A 29 -7.31 -9.02 11.30
C CYS A 29 -7.98 -9.03 12.68
N ALA A 30 -7.33 -9.56 13.70
CA ALA A 30 -7.86 -9.59 15.07
C ALA A 30 -7.88 -8.22 15.76
N ASP A 31 -7.14 -7.24 15.23
CA ASP A 31 -7.09 -5.87 15.76
C ASP A 31 -8.22 -5.00 15.22
N PHE A 32 -8.98 -5.47 14.23
CA PHE A 32 -10.01 -4.70 13.56
C PHE A 32 -11.31 -5.49 13.45
N ARG A 33 -12.42 -4.77 13.57
CA ARG A 33 -13.76 -5.29 13.31
C ARG A 33 -14.29 -4.64 12.04
N GLN A 34 -14.85 -5.45 11.14
CA GLN A 34 -15.64 -4.95 10.03
C GLN A 34 -17.02 -4.51 10.53
N ASN A 35 -17.42 -3.31 10.15
CA ASN A 35 -18.74 -2.75 10.45
C ASN A 35 -19.75 -3.13 9.36
N PRO A 36 -21.07 -3.07 9.63
CA PRO A 36 -22.10 -3.43 8.64
C PRO A 36 -22.08 -2.60 7.35
N ASP A 37 -21.56 -1.37 7.41
CA ASP A 37 -21.39 -0.47 6.26
C ASP A 37 -20.13 -0.77 5.43
N GLY A 38 -19.37 -1.81 5.80
CA GLY A 38 -18.13 -2.22 5.13
C GLY A 38 -16.89 -1.45 5.58
N SER A 39 -17.01 -0.50 6.50
CA SER A 39 -15.86 0.16 7.13
C SER A 39 -15.17 -0.76 8.15
N TRP A 40 -13.96 -0.39 8.57
CA TRP A 40 -13.20 -1.09 9.58
C TRP A 40 -12.90 -0.19 10.77
N THR A 41 -13.05 -0.74 11.97
CA THR A 41 -12.74 -0.05 13.23
C THR A 41 -11.75 -0.86 14.05
N PRO A 42 -10.65 -0.26 14.57
CA PRO A 42 -9.78 -0.93 15.52
C PRO A 42 -10.56 -1.31 16.79
N VAL A 43 -10.38 -2.53 17.29
CA VAL A 43 -10.96 -2.97 18.57
C VAL A 43 -10.03 -2.68 19.76
N ARG A 44 -8.76 -2.42 19.48
CA ARG A 44 -7.71 -2.03 20.44
C ARG A 44 -6.70 -1.11 19.76
N ARG A 45 -5.96 -0.34 20.58
CA ARG A 45 -4.83 0.45 20.08
C ARG A 45 -3.82 -0.46 19.39
N SER A 46 -3.45 -0.12 18.17
CA SER A 46 -2.57 -0.94 17.32
C SER A 46 -1.61 -0.06 16.54
N VAL A 47 -0.40 -0.55 16.28
CA VAL A 47 0.61 0.16 15.47
C VAL A 47 0.57 -0.36 14.04
N VAL A 48 0.29 0.53 13.11
CA VAL A 48 0.25 0.28 11.68
C VAL A 48 1.52 0.84 11.05
N VAL A 49 2.25 0.01 10.30
CA VAL A 49 3.40 0.47 9.52
C VAL A 49 2.90 0.98 8.18
N GLY A 50 2.89 2.30 8.01
CA GLY A 50 2.53 2.96 6.75
C GLY A 50 3.73 3.43 5.93
N PRO A 51 3.50 4.01 4.74
CA PRO A 51 4.58 4.49 3.86
C PRO A 51 5.42 5.63 4.45
N ARG A 52 4.87 6.36 5.42
CA ARG A 52 5.57 7.46 6.14
C ARG A 52 6.19 7.00 7.46
N GLY A 53 6.15 5.71 7.76
CA GLY A 53 6.57 5.13 9.02
C GLY A 53 5.40 4.59 9.85
N PRO A 54 5.71 4.05 11.04
CA PRO A 54 4.70 3.53 11.96
C PRO A 54 3.82 4.66 12.52
N PHE A 55 2.53 4.40 12.63
CA PHE A 55 1.56 5.25 13.29
C PHE A 55 0.60 4.41 14.12
N SER A 56 0.07 5.00 15.20
CA SER A 56 -0.93 4.33 16.03
C SER A 56 -2.32 4.61 15.51
N VAL A 57 -3.17 3.59 15.56
CA VAL A 57 -4.63 3.72 15.40
C VAL A 57 -5.30 3.40 16.74
N GLU A 58 -6.36 4.12 17.06
CA GLU A 58 -7.07 4.03 18.33
C GLU A 58 -8.43 3.35 18.17
N PRO A 59 -8.95 2.70 19.22
CA PRO A 59 -10.32 2.22 19.22
C PRO A 59 -11.32 3.34 18.92
N GLY A 60 -12.28 3.07 18.05
CA GLY A 60 -13.31 4.02 17.65
C GLY A 60 -12.98 4.85 16.40
N GLU A 61 -11.75 4.80 15.90
CA GLU A 61 -11.44 5.30 14.56
C GLU A 61 -12.15 4.47 13.49
N VAL A 62 -12.59 5.12 12.41
CA VAL A 62 -13.32 4.45 11.32
C VAL A 62 -12.56 4.64 10.02
N PHE A 63 -12.23 3.52 9.38
CA PHE A 63 -11.51 3.46 8.12
C PHE A 63 -12.45 2.93 7.04
N HIS A 64 -12.80 3.79 6.08
CA HIS A 64 -13.53 3.39 4.88
C HIS A 64 -12.56 3.03 3.76
N VAL A 65 -13.01 2.16 2.84
CA VAL A 65 -12.30 1.94 1.57
C VAL A 65 -12.33 3.24 0.79
N GLN A 66 -11.15 3.76 0.44
CA GLN A 66 -11.03 5.02 -0.28
C GLN A 66 -10.86 4.71 -1.77
N LEU A 67 -11.82 5.15 -2.58
CA LEU A 67 -11.91 4.80 -4.00
C LEU A 67 -11.00 5.64 -4.92
N GLN A 68 -10.21 6.60 -4.40
CA GLN A 68 -9.48 7.57 -5.22
C GLN A 68 -8.08 7.95 -4.73
N GLY A 69 -7.38 7.03 -4.05
CA GLY A 69 -5.98 7.26 -3.64
C GLY A 69 -5.77 8.27 -2.51
N THR A 70 -6.84 8.93 -2.04
CA THR A 70 -6.89 9.45 -0.68
C THR A 70 -6.64 8.29 0.27
N THR A 71 -5.72 8.47 1.21
CA THR A 71 -5.36 7.45 2.19
C THR A 71 -5.29 8.11 3.55
N ASN A 72 -5.87 7.48 4.57
CA ASN A 72 -5.64 7.91 5.94
C ASN A 72 -4.20 7.58 6.31
N TYR A 73 -3.44 8.57 6.81
CA TYR A 73 -2.03 8.40 7.20
C TYR A 73 -1.09 7.93 6.07
N GLY A 74 -1.49 8.08 4.80
CA GLY A 74 -0.71 7.55 3.67
C GLY A 74 -0.94 6.06 3.43
N ALA A 75 -1.84 5.38 4.15
CA ALA A 75 -2.07 3.93 4.05
C ALA A 75 -3.53 3.57 3.70
N ASN A 76 -3.69 2.55 2.84
CA ASN A 76 -4.98 1.97 2.49
C ASN A 76 -5.42 0.91 3.51
N ILE A 77 -5.69 1.32 4.76
CA ILE A 77 -5.99 0.37 5.85
C ILE A 77 -7.21 -0.49 5.54
N ALA A 78 -8.36 0.12 5.20
CA ALA A 78 -9.60 -0.61 4.96
C ALA A 78 -9.54 -1.54 3.73
N GLU A 79 -8.86 -1.10 2.67
CA GLU A 79 -8.64 -1.94 1.48
C GLU A 79 -7.73 -3.13 1.81
N SER A 80 -6.64 -2.89 2.56
CA SER A 80 -5.72 -3.95 3.00
C SER A 80 -6.40 -4.97 3.90
N LEU A 81 -7.27 -4.53 4.81
CA LEU A 81 -8.08 -5.41 5.65
C LEU A 81 -9.10 -6.19 4.82
N ASN A 82 -9.80 -5.55 3.88
CA ASN A 82 -10.71 -6.26 2.97
C ASN A 82 -10.01 -7.33 2.13
N ALA A 83 -8.79 -7.07 1.66
CA ALA A 83 -8.03 -8.02 0.85
C ALA A 83 -7.51 -9.23 1.66
N ARG A 84 -7.39 -9.11 2.98
CA ARG A 84 -6.70 -10.10 3.84
C ARG A 84 -7.58 -10.77 4.88
N CYS A 85 -8.64 -10.11 5.31
CA CYS A 85 -9.40 -10.45 6.53
C CYS A 85 -10.88 -10.73 6.26
N ARG A 86 -11.30 -10.64 5.00
CA ARG A 86 -12.65 -10.96 4.56
C ARG A 86 -12.75 -12.39 4.07
#